data_AF-A0AAF0CA30-F1
#
_entry.id   AF-A0AAF0CA30-F1
#
_cell.length_a   1.000
_cell.length_b   1.000
_cell.length_c   1.000
_cell.angle_alpha   90.00
_cell.angle_beta   90.00
_cell.angle_gamma   90.00
#
_symmetry.space_group_name_H-M   'P 1'
#
loop_
_entity.id
_entity.type
_entity.pdbx_description
1 polymer ?
#
loop_
_entity_poly.entity_id
_entity_poly.type
_entity_poly.pdbx_seq_one_letter_code
_entity_poly.pdbx_strand_id
1 'polypeptide(L)'
;MIGLNNALTAPALPGIKQRNEIFDNLFYDTGSLTAEEKQNLSPLENHEGSIIVVSPKAANKAILEFDTVDEFLASSPRSVKALVVAGVGSSVIGTASLARNVANAYNIPVAGIVSGYGAADLLSEALGGWFFYGAADKYRLKVREAVDDFGSMINFNPFFPSMMPAAAPADNDKPQKTDIGALMEILESDALDLSLIVGHSKGNLLIDFALEKFSKDFSDNHKYFDNLHIVSLGAVTNFPPKFTNVYQFLGGIDWFGGLNSRLGLEHTTVPSAWHHLNTELPYHISIESLLKENVELS
;
A
#
# COMPACT_ATOMS: atom_id res chain seq x y z
N MET A 1 -0.23 -48.87 32.48
CA MET A 1 0.50 -48.04 31.50
C MET A 1 -0.48 -47.01 30.96
N ILE A 2 -0.31 -45.75 31.33
CA ILE A 2 -1.12 -44.63 30.84
C ILE A 2 -0.35 -44.04 29.65
N GLY A 3 -0.94 -44.11 28.46
CA GLY A 3 -0.32 -43.62 27.23
C GLY A 3 -0.33 -42.10 27.18
N LEU A 4 0.86 -41.50 27.16
CA LEU A 4 1.06 -40.11 26.78
C LEU A 4 0.79 -39.97 25.27
N ASN A 5 -0.32 -39.34 24.91
CA ASN A 5 -0.52 -38.71 23.60
C ASN A 5 -1.24 -37.37 23.83
N ASN A 6 -0.59 -36.45 24.54
CA ASN A 6 -0.89 -35.04 24.41
C ASN A 6 -0.19 -34.55 23.13
N ALA A 7 -0.86 -34.71 22.01
CA ALA A 7 -0.50 -34.01 20.79
C ALA A 7 -0.62 -32.51 21.07
N LEU A 8 0.53 -31.82 21.03
CA LEU A 8 0.62 -30.38 20.87
C LEU A 8 -0.12 -30.00 19.58
N THR A 9 -1.40 -29.65 19.70
CA THR A 9 -2.16 -29.03 18.62
C THR A 9 -1.60 -27.62 18.45
N ALA A 10 -0.78 -27.43 17.41
CA ALA A 10 -0.44 -26.10 16.95
C ALA A 10 -1.75 -25.33 16.68
N PRO A 11 -1.90 -24.06 17.11
CA PRO A 11 -3.08 -23.28 16.82
C PRO A 11 -3.28 -23.22 15.31
N ALA A 12 -4.50 -23.53 14.84
CA ALA A 12 -4.84 -23.44 13.43
C ALA A 12 -4.59 -22.01 12.95
N LEU A 13 -3.84 -21.86 11.85
CA LEU A 13 -3.58 -20.56 11.25
C LEU A 13 -4.92 -19.94 10.81
N PRO A 14 -5.18 -18.65 11.12
CA PRO A 14 -6.39 -17.98 10.68
C PRO A 14 -6.50 -18.00 9.15
N GLY A 15 -7.74 -18.10 8.64
CA GLY A 15 -8.00 -18.05 7.20
C GLY A 15 -7.56 -16.73 6.56
N ILE A 16 -7.37 -16.72 5.24
CA ILE A 16 -6.87 -15.55 4.48
C ILE A 16 -7.67 -14.27 4.79
N LYS A 17 -9.01 -14.38 4.87
CA LYS A 17 -9.89 -13.24 5.21
C LYS A 17 -9.59 -12.66 6.60
N GLN A 18 -9.47 -13.52 7.62
CA GLN A 18 -9.17 -13.09 8.99
C GLN A 18 -7.77 -12.49 9.11
N ARG A 19 -6.79 -12.99 8.34
CA ARG A 19 -5.46 -12.39 8.26
C ARG A 19 -5.53 -10.98 7.66
N ASN A 20 -6.23 -10.81 6.55
CA ASN A 20 -6.38 -9.51 5.92
C ASN A 20 -7.07 -8.49 6.85
N GLU A 21 -8.14 -8.88 7.55
CA GLU A 21 -8.80 -8.00 8.52
C GLU A 21 -7.87 -7.59 9.68
N ILE A 22 -7.03 -8.50 10.18
CA ILE A 22 -6.02 -8.17 11.19
C ILE A 22 -5.00 -7.16 10.65
N PHE A 23 -4.51 -7.36 9.42
CA PHE A 23 -3.56 -6.45 8.79
C PHE A 23 -4.17 -5.09 8.48
N ASP A 24 -5.41 -5.06 8.00
CA ASP A 24 -6.13 -3.84 7.73
C ASP A 24 -6.28 -3.01 9.01
N ASN A 25 -6.71 -3.63 10.11
CA ASN A 25 -6.84 -2.96 11.39
C ASN A 25 -5.50 -2.59 12.03
N LEU A 26 -4.42 -3.31 11.76
CA LEU A 26 -3.10 -2.95 12.29
C LEU A 26 -2.51 -1.76 11.53
N PHE A 27 -2.60 -1.76 10.20
CA PHE A 27 -1.88 -0.83 9.34
C PHE A 27 -2.70 0.36 8.85
N TYR A 28 -4.02 0.25 8.78
CA TYR A 28 -4.89 1.27 8.21
C TYR A 28 -5.95 1.75 9.20
N ASP A 29 -6.39 3.00 8.98
CA ASP A 29 -7.43 3.65 9.76
C ASP A 29 -8.82 3.13 9.39
N THR A 30 -9.09 1.84 9.64
CA THR A 30 -10.37 1.24 9.27
C THR A 30 -11.53 1.88 10.05
N GLY A 31 -11.28 2.48 11.21
CA GLY A 31 -12.24 3.29 11.97
C GLY A 31 -12.79 4.49 11.20
N SER A 32 -12.09 4.93 10.13
CA SER A 32 -12.59 5.99 9.24
C SER A 32 -13.84 5.58 8.46
N LEU A 33 -14.01 4.28 8.19
CA LEU A 33 -15.13 3.68 7.46
C LEU A 33 -16.26 3.27 8.40
N THR A 34 -17.49 3.46 7.96
CA THR A 34 -18.69 3.00 8.68
C THR A 34 -18.83 1.47 8.64
N ALA A 35 -19.61 0.92 9.57
CA ALA A 35 -19.89 -0.51 9.57
C ALA A 35 -20.61 -0.97 8.30
N GLU A 36 -21.50 -0.15 7.74
CA GLU A 36 -22.21 -0.42 6.49
C GLU A 36 -21.24 -0.44 5.30
N GLU A 37 -20.34 0.55 5.20
CA GLU A 37 -19.30 0.57 4.16
C GLU A 37 -18.42 -0.68 4.22
N LYS A 38 -17.97 -1.09 5.41
CA LYS A 38 -17.16 -2.32 5.57
C LYS A 38 -17.92 -3.59 5.20
N GLN A 39 -19.23 -3.63 5.41
CA GLN A 39 -20.06 -4.79 5.05
C GLN A 39 -20.32 -4.87 3.55
N ASN A 40 -20.47 -3.72 2.89
CA ASN A 40 -20.71 -3.65 1.45
C ASN A 40 -19.42 -3.90 0.65
N LEU A 41 -18.26 -3.52 1.19
CA LEU A 41 -16.97 -3.89 0.62
C LEU A 41 -16.73 -5.39 0.81
N SER A 42 -16.92 -6.18 -0.25
CA SER A 42 -16.67 -7.62 -0.23
C SER A 42 -15.26 -7.95 -0.73
N PRO A 43 -14.35 -8.48 0.12
CA PRO A 43 -13.04 -8.94 -0.33
C PRO A 43 -13.08 -10.16 -1.26
N LEU A 44 -14.25 -10.80 -1.40
CA LEU A 44 -14.45 -11.95 -2.30
C LEU A 44 -14.86 -11.50 -3.71
N GLU A 45 -15.36 -10.28 -3.85
CA GLU A 45 -15.81 -9.70 -5.12
C GLU A 45 -14.74 -8.75 -5.69
N ASN A 46 -14.04 -8.01 -4.81
CA ASN A 46 -12.96 -7.12 -5.21
C ASN A 46 -11.66 -7.88 -5.46
N HIS A 47 -11.28 -7.98 -6.74
CA HIS A 47 -10.04 -8.62 -7.17
C HIS A 47 -8.90 -7.62 -7.36
N GLU A 48 -7.67 -8.14 -7.44
CA GLU A 48 -6.49 -7.36 -7.79
C GLU A 48 -6.74 -6.53 -9.07
N GLY A 49 -6.35 -5.25 -9.03
CA GLY A 49 -6.53 -4.30 -10.15
C GLY A 49 -7.91 -3.66 -10.25
N SER A 50 -8.88 -4.04 -9.41
CA SER A 50 -10.16 -3.32 -9.29
C SER A 50 -9.95 -1.91 -8.71
N ILE A 51 -10.88 -1.01 -9.05
CA ILE A 51 -10.85 0.39 -8.66
C ILE A 51 -12.01 0.69 -7.72
N ILE A 52 -11.71 1.32 -6.60
CA ILE A 52 -12.72 1.89 -5.71
C ILE A 52 -12.64 3.41 -5.72
N VAL A 53 -13.77 4.10 -5.55
CA VAL A 53 -13.80 5.56 -5.39
C VAL A 53 -14.45 5.89 -4.06
N VAL A 54 -13.67 6.56 -3.21
CA VAL A 54 -14.03 6.92 -1.85
C VAL A 54 -14.19 8.43 -1.77
N SER A 55 -15.38 8.89 -1.36
CA SER A 55 -15.66 10.31 -1.10
C SER A 55 -15.15 10.74 0.30
N PRO A 56 -14.99 12.03 0.61
CA PRO A 56 -14.76 12.46 1.99
C PRO A 56 -15.93 12.05 2.87
N LYS A 57 -15.66 11.75 4.16
CA LYS A 57 -16.68 11.30 5.12
C LYS A 57 -17.86 12.27 5.22
N ALA A 58 -17.57 13.57 5.18
CA ALA A 58 -18.58 14.64 5.23
C ALA A 58 -19.57 14.61 4.06
N ALA A 59 -19.22 14.01 2.92
CA ALA A 59 -20.11 13.91 1.77
C ALA A 59 -21.21 12.86 1.93
N ASN A 60 -21.07 11.92 2.88
CA ASN A 60 -22.04 10.85 3.15
C ASN A 60 -22.49 10.09 1.88
N LYS A 61 -21.53 9.74 1.02
CA LYS A 61 -21.75 8.97 -0.20
C LYS A 61 -21.22 7.55 -0.02
N ALA A 62 -21.91 6.59 -0.64
CA ALA A 62 -21.42 5.23 -0.76
C ALA A 62 -20.07 5.17 -1.49
N ILE A 63 -19.27 4.16 -1.17
CA ILE A 63 -18.07 3.82 -1.92
C ILE A 63 -18.51 3.21 -3.24
N LEU A 64 -17.92 3.67 -4.34
CA LEU A 64 -18.17 3.12 -5.68
C LEU A 64 -17.10 2.08 -5.99
N GLU A 65 -17.49 0.99 -6.61
CA GLU A 65 -16.61 -0.13 -6.97
C GLU A 65 -16.69 -0.36 -8.48
N PHE A 66 -15.55 -0.60 -9.11
CA PHE A 66 -15.41 -0.86 -10.53
C PHE A 66 -14.49 -2.06 -10.73
N ASP A 67 -14.95 -3.07 -11.45
CA ASP A 67 -14.18 -4.31 -11.67
C ASP A 67 -12.98 -4.05 -12.59
N THR A 68 -13.10 -3.04 -13.46
CA THR A 68 -12.07 -2.69 -14.44
C THR A 68 -11.81 -1.19 -14.53
N VAL A 69 -10.61 -0.83 -14.99
CA VAL A 69 -10.26 0.56 -15.32
C VAL A 69 -11.17 1.12 -16.41
N ASP A 70 -11.56 0.32 -17.41
CA ASP A 70 -12.45 0.76 -18.48
C ASP A 70 -13.82 1.22 -17.95
N GLU A 71 -14.41 0.45 -17.02
CA GLU A 71 -15.65 0.83 -16.34
C GLU A 71 -15.49 2.11 -15.51
N PHE A 72 -14.38 2.20 -14.78
CA PHE A 72 -14.05 3.39 -14.00
C PHE A 72 -13.93 4.63 -14.90
N LEU A 73 -13.17 4.56 -16.00
CA LEU A 73 -12.99 5.67 -16.94
C LEU A 73 -14.30 6.02 -17.66
N ALA A 74 -15.12 5.03 -18.01
CA ALA A 74 -16.44 5.24 -18.62
C ALA A 74 -17.41 6.00 -17.70
N SER A 75 -17.23 5.90 -16.36
CA SER A 75 -18.00 6.69 -15.39
C SER A 75 -17.72 8.19 -15.44
N SER A 76 -16.76 8.63 -16.26
CA SER A 76 -16.29 10.03 -16.39
C SER A 76 -15.85 10.63 -15.05
N PRO A 77 -14.83 10.06 -14.38
CA PRO A 77 -14.45 10.38 -13.01
C PRO A 77 -13.66 11.71 -12.90
N ARG A 78 -14.08 12.78 -13.60
CA ARG A 78 -13.35 14.07 -13.68
C ARG A 78 -13.11 14.76 -12.33
N SER A 79 -13.93 14.43 -11.32
CA SER A 79 -13.77 14.95 -9.96
C SER A 79 -12.69 14.22 -9.16
N VAL A 80 -12.26 13.04 -9.60
CA VAL A 80 -11.17 12.28 -8.96
C VAL A 80 -9.85 12.89 -9.39
N LYS A 81 -9.15 13.47 -8.41
CA LYS A 81 -7.85 14.13 -8.58
C LYS A 81 -6.71 13.41 -7.87
N ALA A 82 -7.03 12.42 -7.05
CA ALA A 82 -6.05 11.65 -6.30
C ALA A 82 -6.28 10.15 -6.46
N LEU A 83 -5.18 9.42 -6.43
CA LEU A 83 -5.12 7.97 -6.50
C LEU A 83 -4.32 7.43 -5.32
N VAL A 84 -4.73 6.29 -4.75
CA VAL A 84 -3.99 5.62 -3.69
C VAL A 84 -3.69 4.17 -4.02
N VAL A 85 -2.56 3.69 -3.50
CA VAL A 85 -2.15 2.29 -3.56
C VAL A 85 -1.71 1.85 -2.17
N ALA A 86 -2.49 0.96 -1.57
CA ALA A 86 -2.15 0.39 -0.28
C ALA A 86 -1.00 -0.64 -0.41
N GLY A 87 -0.37 -0.96 0.72
CA GLY A 87 0.68 -1.95 0.82
C GLY A 87 0.18 -3.39 0.65
N VAL A 88 0.97 -4.20 -0.06
CA VAL A 88 0.73 -5.62 -0.34
C VAL A 88 0.18 -6.38 0.87
N GLY A 89 -0.93 -7.08 0.64
CA GLY A 89 -1.69 -7.81 1.65
C GLY A 89 -2.81 -7.00 2.30
N SER A 90 -2.93 -5.70 1.97
CA SER A 90 -4.12 -4.92 2.26
C SER A 90 -5.30 -5.41 1.46
N SER A 91 -6.46 -5.51 2.09
CA SER A 91 -7.70 -5.78 1.34
C SER A 91 -8.25 -4.50 0.71
N VAL A 92 -9.39 -4.64 0.04
CA VAL A 92 -10.23 -3.50 -0.36
C VAL A 92 -10.54 -2.57 0.82
N ILE A 93 -10.64 -3.09 2.06
CA ILE A 93 -10.87 -2.29 3.27
C ILE A 93 -9.66 -1.41 3.59
N GLY A 94 -8.44 -1.97 3.57
CA GLY A 94 -7.21 -1.19 3.77
C GLY A 94 -7.06 -0.09 2.70
N THR A 95 -7.33 -0.44 1.44
CA THR A 95 -7.33 0.50 0.31
C THR A 95 -8.37 1.61 0.50
N ALA A 96 -9.60 1.26 0.87
CA ALA A 96 -10.67 2.21 1.12
C ALA A 96 -10.38 3.14 2.29
N SER A 97 -9.73 2.62 3.34
CA SER A 97 -9.35 3.39 4.52
C SER A 97 -8.28 4.42 4.18
N LEU A 98 -7.23 4.01 3.44
CA LEU A 98 -6.21 4.92 2.92
C LEU A 98 -6.84 6.01 2.03
N ALA A 99 -7.70 5.61 1.08
CA ALA A 99 -8.41 6.54 0.21
C ALA A 99 -9.28 7.52 1.02
N ARG A 100 -9.95 7.05 2.08
CA ARG A 100 -10.79 7.89 2.94
C ARG A 100 -9.96 8.97 3.65
N ASN A 101 -8.80 8.64 4.19
CA ASN A 101 -7.96 9.64 4.86
C ASN A 101 -7.47 10.72 3.88
N VAL A 102 -7.06 10.33 2.67
CA VAL A 102 -6.69 11.30 1.62
C VAL A 102 -7.90 12.13 1.20
N ALA A 103 -9.06 11.50 1.04
CA ALA A 103 -10.31 12.18 0.66
C ALA A 103 -10.71 13.22 1.71
N ASN A 104 -10.61 12.89 3.00
CA ASN A 104 -10.86 13.81 4.09
C ASN A 104 -9.84 14.96 4.15
N ALA A 105 -8.57 14.67 3.85
CA ALA A 105 -7.50 15.68 3.89
C ALA A 105 -7.80 16.84 2.93
N TYR A 106 -8.25 16.53 1.72
CA TYR A 106 -8.46 17.50 0.64
C TYR A 106 -9.91 17.77 0.29
N ASN A 107 -10.86 17.08 0.92
CA ASN A 107 -12.28 17.16 0.64
C ASN A 107 -12.63 16.88 -0.84
N ILE A 108 -11.98 15.87 -1.43
CA ILE A 108 -12.16 15.42 -2.82
C ILE A 108 -12.41 13.91 -2.86
N PRO A 109 -13.09 13.38 -3.90
CA PRO A 109 -13.14 11.94 -4.10
C PRO A 109 -11.76 11.41 -4.54
N VAL A 110 -11.41 10.23 -4.04
CA VAL A 110 -10.11 9.59 -4.24
C VAL A 110 -10.33 8.19 -4.78
N ALA A 111 -9.63 7.85 -5.86
CA ALA A 111 -9.59 6.48 -6.36
C ALA A 111 -8.57 5.65 -5.58
N GLY A 112 -8.84 4.37 -5.35
CA GLY A 112 -7.90 3.41 -4.80
C GLY A 112 -7.79 2.21 -5.73
N ILE A 113 -6.56 1.78 -6.02
CA ILE A 113 -6.31 0.51 -6.71
C ILE A 113 -6.19 -0.57 -5.66
N VAL A 114 -7.02 -1.60 -5.75
CA VAL A 114 -6.93 -2.76 -4.86
C VAL A 114 -5.74 -3.61 -5.29
N SER A 115 -4.65 -3.51 -4.55
CA SER A 115 -3.43 -4.31 -4.78
C SER A 115 -3.59 -5.72 -4.22
N GLY A 116 -3.32 -6.73 -5.04
CA GLY A 116 -3.33 -8.13 -4.60
C GLY A 116 -1.96 -8.62 -4.14
N TYR A 117 -1.87 -9.91 -3.82
CA TYR A 117 -0.59 -10.56 -3.50
C TYR A 117 0.24 -10.84 -4.77
N GLY A 118 -0.37 -10.90 -5.96
CA GLY A 118 0.28 -11.35 -7.20
C GLY A 118 1.37 -10.43 -7.71
N ALA A 119 1.11 -9.12 -7.76
CA ALA A 119 2.12 -8.15 -8.18
C ALA A 119 3.29 -8.01 -7.21
N ALA A 120 3.09 -8.27 -5.92
CA ALA A 120 4.16 -8.25 -4.94
C ALA A 120 5.16 -9.38 -5.11
N ASP A 121 4.66 -10.57 -5.43
CA ASP A 121 5.47 -11.74 -5.72
C ASP A 121 6.24 -11.50 -7.03
N LEU A 122 5.56 -10.99 -8.08
CA LEU A 122 6.20 -10.60 -9.34
C LEU A 122 7.26 -9.50 -9.18
N LEU A 123 6.98 -8.45 -8.41
CA LEU A 123 7.93 -7.35 -8.15
C LEU A 123 9.08 -7.81 -7.26
N SER A 124 8.81 -8.64 -6.25
CA SER A 124 9.84 -9.24 -5.41
C SER A 124 10.78 -10.12 -6.24
N GLU A 125 10.25 -10.92 -7.17
CA GLU A 125 11.02 -11.75 -8.08
C GLU A 125 11.78 -10.92 -9.13
N ALA A 126 11.12 -9.94 -9.77
CA ALA A 126 11.70 -9.09 -10.81
C ALA A 126 12.78 -8.13 -10.27
N LEU A 127 12.64 -7.67 -9.03
CA LEU A 127 13.64 -6.87 -8.32
C LEU A 127 14.68 -7.73 -7.60
N GLY A 128 14.78 -9.03 -7.92
CA GLY A 128 15.84 -9.92 -7.44
C GLY A 128 15.85 -10.12 -5.92
N GLY A 129 14.69 -10.02 -5.27
CA GLY A 129 14.56 -10.13 -3.83
C GLY A 129 15.06 -8.91 -3.06
N TRP A 130 15.32 -7.76 -3.69
CA TRP A 130 15.81 -6.53 -3.02
C TRP A 130 14.97 -6.13 -1.79
N PHE A 131 13.66 -6.39 -1.80
CA PHE A 131 12.74 -6.12 -0.69
C PHE A 131 12.83 -7.10 0.48
N PHE A 132 13.31 -8.33 0.25
CA PHE A 132 13.49 -9.33 1.31
C PHE A 132 14.98 -9.53 1.70
N TYR A 133 15.91 -9.26 0.78
CA TYR A 133 17.36 -9.47 0.91
C TYR A 133 18.18 -8.18 0.96
N GLY A 134 17.57 -6.98 0.98
CA GLY A 134 18.29 -5.71 1.16
C GLY A 134 19.17 -5.65 2.42
N ALA A 135 18.95 -6.56 3.37
CA ALA A 135 19.79 -6.79 4.55
C ALA A 135 21.02 -7.69 4.31
N ALA A 136 21.00 -8.59 3.31
CA ALA A 136 22.02 -9.63 3.17
C ALA A 136 23.34 -9.13 2.56
N ASP A 137 23.30 -8.16 1.65
CA ASP A 137 24.51 -7.71 0.95
C ASP A 137 25.22 -6.51 1.59
N LYS A 138 24.58 -5.76 2.49
CA LYS A 138 25.19 -4.54 3.08
C LYS A 138 25.97 -4.76 4.38
N TYR A 139 25.90 -5.94 5.01
CA TYR A 139 26.53 -6.15 6.33
C TYR A 139 27.22 -7.49 6.55
N ARG A 140 27.97 -8.00 5.56
CA ARG A 140 28.82 -9.21 5.75
C ARG A 140 29.83 -9.13 6.91
N LEU A 141 30.03 -7.98 7.56
CA LEU A 141 30.87 -7.84 8.77
C LEU A 141 30.13 -7.50 10.09
N LYS A 142 28.81 -7.25 10.10
CA LYS A 142 28.04 -7.00 11.36
C LYS A 142 27.02 -8.10 11.69
N VAL A 143 26.83 -9.07 10.79
CA VAL A 143 25.86 -10.17 10.92
C VAL A 143 26.11 -11.07 12.14
N ARG A 144 27.30 -11.11 12.73
CA ARG A 144 27.53 -11.94 13.93
C ARG A 144 26.90 -11.42 15.21
N GLU A 145 26.68 -10.11 15.35
CA GLU A 145 26.06 -9.52 16.55
C GLU A 145 24.55 -9.30 16.35
N ALA A 146 24.10 -9.08 15.10
CA ALA A 146 22.68 -8.91 14.78
C ALA A 146 21.89 -10.23 14.71
N VAL A 147 22.56 -11.38 14.48
CA VAL A 147 21.87 -12.68 14.38
C VAL A 147 21.31 -13.15 15.72
N ASP A 148 21.93 -12.78 16.85
CA ASP A 148 21.41 -13.09 18.18
C ASP A 148 20.18 -12.23 18.54
N ASP A 149 20.16 -10.95 18.13
CA ASP A 149 18.99 -10.07 18.31
C ASP A 149 17.85 -10.37 17.32
N PHE A 150 18.15 -10.69 16.06
CA PHE A 150 17.15 -11.00 15.04
C PHE A 150 16.48 -12.36 15.30
N GLY A 151 17.23 -13.36 15.76
CA GLY A 151 16.69 -14.65 16.17
C GLY A 151 15.78 -14.57 17.40
N SER A 152 16.04 -13.65 18.33
CA SER A 152 15.17 -13.40 19.48
C SER A 152 13.90 -12.64 19.11
N MET A 153 13.96 -11.71 18.16
CA MET A 153 12.83 -10.91 17.68
C MET A 153 11.83 -11.72 16.83
N ILE A 154 12.32 -12.67 16.02
CA ILE A 154 11.48 -13.65 15.29
C ILE A 154 10.68 -14.53 16.25
N ASN A 155 11.24 -14.89 17.41
CA ASN A 155 10.56 -15.67 18.44
C ASN A 155 9.65 -14.85 19.36
N PHE A 156 9.86 -13.53 19.49
CA PHE A 156 9.06 -12.68 20.37
C PHE A 156 7.77 -12.13 19.73
N ASN A 157 7.70 -12.03 18.39
CA ASN A 157 6.53 -11.47 17.72
C ASN A 157 5.75 -12.53 16.91
N PRO A 158 4.65 -13.09 17.45
CA PRO A 158 3.86 -14.13 16.79
C PRO A 158 3.23 -13.67 15.45
N PHE A 159 3.28 -12.37 15.13
CA PHE A 159 2.79 -11.80 13.87
C PHE A 159 3.77 -11.94 12.70
N PHE A 160 5.07 -12.12 12.94
CA PHE A 160 6.07 -12.16 11.87
C PHE A 160 5.91 -13.36 10.91
N PRO A 161 5.66 -14.60 11.40
CA PRO A 161 5.33 -15.73 10.54
C PRO A 161 4.02 -15.53 9.75
N SER A 162 3.09 -14.75 10.30
CA SER A 162 1.81 -14.41 9.67
C SER A 162 1.93 -13.35 8.57
N MET A 163 3.06 -12.65 8.47
CA MET A 163 3.37 -11.69 7.40
C MET A 163 4.03 -12.35 6.18
N MET A 164 4.36 -13.65 6.26
CA MET A 164 4.83 -14.39 5.10
C MET A 164 3.62 -14.72 4.18
N PRO A 165 3.74 -14.49 2.86
CA PRO A 165 2.67 -14.83 1.94
C PRO A 165 2.39 -16.33 2.02
N ALA A 166 1.12 -16.70 2.14
CA ALA A 166 0.70 -18.06 1.84
C ALA A 166 0.57 -18.13 0.32
N ALA A 167 1.18 -19.13 -0.33
CA ALA A 167 1.00 -19.36 -1.74
C ALA A 167 -0.51 -19.42 -2.04
N ALA A 168 -1.02 -18.46 -2.80
CA ALA A 168 -2.40 -18.49 -3.24
C ALA A 168 -2.57 -19.65 -4.22
N PRO A 169 -3.65 -20.44 -4.14
CA PRO A 169 -3.99 -21.38 -5.19
C PRO A 169 -4.26 -20.57 -6.47
N ALA A 170 -3.50 -20.85 -7.53
CA ALA A 170 -3.74 -20.30 -8.85
C ALA A 170 -5.03 -20.93 -9.39
N ASP A 171 -6.13 -20.17 -9.39
CA ASP A 171 -7.28 -20.48 -10.23
C ASP A 171 -8.06 -19.21 -10.57
N ASN A 172 -8.08 -18.83 -11.86
CA ASN A 172 -9.30 -18.59 -12.64
C ASN A 172 -8.96 -18.02 -14.04
N ASP A 173 -9.48 -18.68 -15.07
CA ASP A 173 -9.37 -18.49 -16.53
C ASP A 173 -9.85 -17.14 -17.12
N LYS A 174 -9.72 -16.01 -16.41
CA LYS A 174 -9.88 -14.67 -17.02
C LYS A 174 -8.51 -13.99 -17.09
N PRO A 175 -8.15 -13.29 -18.19
CA PRO A 175 -6.94 -12.47 -18.23
C PRO A 175 -7.10 -11.34 -17.21
N GLN A 176 -6.64 -11.58 -15.98
CA GLN A 176 -6.69 -10.63 -14.88
C GLN A 176 -5.64 -9.54 -15.18
N LYS A 177 -6.10 -8.31 -15.38
CA LYS A 177 -5.21 -7.15 -15.47
C LYS A 177 -4.61 -6.90 -14.08
N THR A 178 -3.29 -6.87 -14.00
CA THR A 178 -2.58 -6.62 -12.74
C THR A 178 -2.82 -5.20 -12.24
N ASP A 179 -2.62 -4.96 -10.95
CA ASP A 179 -2.70 -3.63 -10.35
C ASP A 179 -1.71 -2.61 -10.97
N ILE A 180 -0.52 -3.04 -11.39
CA ILE A 180 0.41 -2.25 -12.20
C ILE A 180 -0.21 -1.87 -13.54
N GLY A 181 -0.87 -2.83 -14.20
CA GLY A 181 -1.59 -2.58 -15.45
C GLY A 181 -2.69 -1.54 -15.25
N ALA A 182 -3.46 -1.65 -14.16
CA ALA A 182 -4.49 -0.70 -13.82
C ALA A 182 -3.93 0.73 -13.59
N LEU A 183 -2.81 0.86 -12.87
CA LEU A 183 -2.16 2.14 -12.66
C LEU A 183 -1.65 2.75 -13.98
N MET A 184 -1.02 1.93 -14.83
CA MET A 184 -0.56 2.39 -16.15
C MET A 184 -1.74 2.87 -17.01
N GLU A 185 -2.81 2.09 -17.12
CA GLU A 185 -4.00 2.47 -17.90
C GLU A 185 -4.64 3.79 -17.41
N ILE A 186 -4.63 4.03 -16.09
CA ILE A 186 -5.07 5.30 -15.51
C ILE A 186 -4.12 6.46 -15.87
N LEU A 187 -2.80 6.24 -15.76
CA LEU A 187 -1.80 7.26 -16.07
C LEU A 187 -1.78 7.65 -17.56
N GLU A 188 -2.06 6.68 -18.44
CA GLU A 188 -2.11 6.87 -19.90
C GLU A 188 -3.42 7.52 -20.37
N SER A 189 -4.43 7.60 -19.51
CA SER A 189 -5.75 8.11 -19.86
C SER A 189 -5.88 9.63 -19.76
N ASP A 190 -6.36 10.25 -20.84
CA ASP A 190 -6.74 11.67 -20.87
C ASP A 190 -8.06 11.96 -20.14
N ALA A 191 -8.82 10.93 -19.76
CA ALA A 191 -10.08 11.10 -19.04
C ALA A 191 -9.87 11.56 -17.58
N LEU A 192 -8.65 11.38 -17.07
CA LEU A 192 -8.22 11.80 -15.75
C LEU A 192 -7.11 12.83 -15.83
N ASP A 193 -7.08 13.64 -14.79
CA ASP A 193 -6.07 14.64 -14.60
C ASP A 193 -5.67 14.62 -13.13
N LEU A 194 -4.84 13.62 -12.81
CA LEU A 194 -4.37 13.36 -11.46
C LEU A 194 -3.42 14.46 -11.00
N SER A 195 -3.64 14.92 -9.78
CA SER A 195 -2.77 15.84 -9.06
C SER A 195 -1.97 15.14 -7.96
N LEU A 196 -2.41 13.97 -7.51
CA LEU A 196 -1.82 13.26 -6.37
C LEU A 196 -1.83 11.74 -6.55
N ILE A 197 -0.71 11.09 -6.23
CA ILE A 197 -0.65 9.65 -5.98
C ILE A 197 -0.07 9.42 -4.59
N VAL A 198 -0.74 8.62 -3.76
CA VAL A 198 -0.28 8.25 -2.42
C VAL A 198 -0.08 6.75 -2.31
N GLY A 199 1.12 6.33 -1.93
CA GLY A 199 1.42 4.94 -1.61
C GLY A 199 1.70 4.73 -0.13
N HIS A 200 1.45 3.51 0.34
CA HIS A 200 1.90 3.08 1.67
C HIS A 200 2.69 1.77 1.59
N SER A 201 3.78 1.68 2.36
CA SER A 201 4.61 0.48 2.47
C SER A 201 5.01 -0.06 1.08
N LYS A 202 4.64 -1.31 0.74
CA LYS A 202 4.90 -1.91 -0.57
C LYS A 202 4.10 -1.32 -1.73
N GLY A 203 3.01 -0.58 -1.48
CA GLY A 203 2.26 0.13 -2.53
C GLY A 203 3.12 1.18 -3.23
N ASN A 204 4.10 1.75 -2.53
CA ASN A 204 5.10 2.66 -3.09
C ASN A 204 5.95 2.03 -4.20
N LEU A 205 6.12 0.70 -4.18
CA LEU A 205 6.92 -0.04 -5.15
C LEU A 205 6.19 -0.25 -6.46
N LEU A 206 4.89 -0.54 -6.34
CA LEU A 206 3.99 -0.60 -7.47
C LEU A 206 3.97 0.76 -8.18
N ILE A 207 3.84 1.85 -7.40
CA ILE A 207 3.90 3.21 -7.93
C ILE A 207 5.25 3.49 -8.58
N ASP A 208 6.37 3.21 -7.90
CA ASP A 208 7.73 3.40 -8.44
C ASP A 208 7.91 2.67 -9.77
N PHE A 209 7.52 1.39 -9.83
CA PHE A 209 7.63 0.57 -11.03
C PHE A 209 6.77 1.11 -12.19
N ALA A 210 5.51 1.48 -11.92
CA ALA A 210 4.62 2.03 -12.94
C ALA A 210 5.14 3.38 -13.44
N LEU A 211 5.57 4.27 -12.54
CA LEU A 211 6.11 5.57 -12.92
C LEU A 211 7.43 5.46 -13.69
N GLU A 212 8.28 4.48 -13.36
CA GLU A 212 9.51 4.20 -14.10
C GLU A 212 9.20 3.78 -15.53
N LYS A 213 8.21 2.89 -15.72
CA LYS A 213 7.74 2.51 -17.06
C LYS A 213 7.15 3.71 -17.80
N PHE A 214 6.23 4.43 -17.15
CA PHE A 214 5.62 5.64 -17.69
C PHE A 214 6.67 6.67 -18.14
N SER A 215 7.72 6.89 -17.34
CA SER A 215 8.78 7.85 -17.63
C SER A 215 9.59 7.50 -18.89
N LYS A 216 9.65 6.22 -19.27
CA LYS A 216 10.35 5.73 -20.46
C LYS A 216 9.48 5.81 -21.71
N ASP A 217 8.18 5.60 -21.55
CA ASP A 217 7.24 5.48 -22.66
C ASP A 217 6.72 6.86 -23.13
N PHE A 218 6.77 7.90 -22.26
CA PHE A 218 6.25 9.23 -22.54
C PHE A 218 7.32 10.33 -22.70
N SER A 219 7.01 11.33 -23.53
CA SER A 219 7.88 12.49 -23.79
C SER A 219 8.08 13.35 -22.55
N ASP A 220 9.25 13.96 -22.39
CA ASP A 220 9.63 14.79 -21.22
C ASP A 220 8.70 15.97 -20.92
N ASN A 221 7.83 16.38 -21.86
CA ASN A 221 6.84 17.45 -21.66
C ASN A 221 5.48 16.95 -21.14
N HIS A 222 5.38 15.70 -20.66
CA HIS A 222 4.11 15.17 -20.17
C HIS A 222 3.65 15.91 -18.90
N LYS A 223 2.36 16.26 -18.83
CA LYS A 223 1.77 17.08 -17.76
C LYS A 223 2.06 16.58 -16.34
N TYR A 224 2.22 15.27 -16.15
CA TYR A 224 2.44 14.67 -14.84
C TYR A 224 3.86 14.83 -14.30
N PHE A 225 4.87 15.08 -15.13
CA PHE A 225 6.23 15.23 -14.62
C PHE A 225 6.38 16.46 -13.71
N ASP A 226 5.69 17.55 -14.05
CA ASP A 226 5.75 18.80 -13.28
C ASP A 226 4.58 19.00 -12.30
N ASN A 227 3.42 18.37 -12.55
CA ASN A 227 2.19 18.65 -11.78
C ASN A 227 1.75 17.51 -10.85
N LEU A 228 2.27 16.29 -11.03
CA LEU A 228 1.84 15.16 -10.21
C LEU A 228 2.62 15.13 -8.90
N HIS A 229 1.91 15.28 -7.78
CA HIS A 229 2.49 15.08 -6.45
C HIS A 229 2.51 13.58 -6.13
N ILE A 230 3.68 13.07 -5.77
CA ILE A 230 3.87 11.67 -5.37
C ILE A 230 4.19 11.65 -3.90
N VAL A 231 3.36 10.99 -3.11
CA VAL A 231 3.53 10.85 -1.67
C VAL A 231 3.78 9.40 -1.30
N SER A 232 4.91 9.14 -0.66
CA SER A 232 5.26 7.83 -0.14
C SER A 232 5.18 7.81 1.38
N LEU A 233 4.42 6.88 1.93
CA LEU A 233 4.26 6.69 3.38
C LEU A 233 4.86 5.36 3.83
N GLY A 234 5.66 5.37 4.89
CA GLY A 234 6.19 4.16 5.52
C GLY A 234 7.25 3.42 4.69
N ALA A 235 7.68 3.95 3.55
CA ALA A 235 8.83 3.46 2.81
C ALA A 235 9.48 4.60 2.01
N VAL A 236 10.77 4.50 1.74
CA VAL A 236 11.51 5.43 0.88
C VAL A 236 11.95 4.69 -0.37
N THR A 237 11.48 5.13 -1.52
CA THR A 237 11.73 4.56 -2.85
C THR A 237 12.50 5.55 -3.72
N ASN A 238 12.94 5.08 -4.89
CA ASN A 238 13.72 5.90 -5.82
C ASN A 238 12.88 6.20 -7.06
N PHE A 239 11.85 7.02 -6.86
CA PHE A 239 10.97 7.44 -7.95
C PHE A 239 11.78 8.07 -9.11
N PRO A 240 11.27 7.99 -10.35
CA PRO A 240 12.00 8.47 -11.52
C PRO A 240 12.27 9.98 -11.41
N PRO A 241 13.48 10.46 -11.74
CA PRO A 241 13.88 11.85 -11.53
C PRO A 241 13.12 12.86 -12.39
N LYS A 242 12.33 12.40 -13.37
CA LYS A 242 11.43 13.27 -14.15
C LYS A 242 10.29 13.83 -13.32
N PHE A 243 9.91 13.16 -12.23
CA PHE A 243 8.87 13.68 -11.32
C PHE A 243 9.51 14.56 -10.26
N THR A 244 9.15 15.84 -10.24
CA THR A 244 9.79 16.82 -9.36
C THR A 244 9.12 16.96 -7.99
N ASN A 245 7.84 16.59 -7.89
CA ASN A 245 7.03 16.81 -6.69
C ASN A 245 6.91 15.51 -5.88
N VAL A 246 8.03 15.05 -5.32
CA VAL A 246 8.11 13.80 -4.57
C VAL A 246 8.27 14.08 -3.08
N TYR A 247 7.38 13.53 -2.26
CA TYR A 247 7.35 13.67 -0.82
C TYR A 247 7.39 12.29 -0.18
N GLN A 248 8.40 12.00 0.62
CA GLN A 248 8.57 10.68 1.24
C GLN A 248 8.61 10.82 2.75
N PHE A 249 7.75 10.08 3.45
CA PHE A 249 7.60 10.13 4.89
C PHE A 249 7.86 8.77 5.50
N LEU A 250 8.76 8.72 6.49
CA LEU A 250 9.10 7.52 7.22
C LEU A 250 8.92 7.76 8.72
N GLY A 251 8.28 6.82 9.43
CA GLY A 251 8.12 6.94 10.87
C GLY A 251 9.47 6.94 11.61
N GLY A 252 9.63 7.79 12.63
CA GLY A 252 10.87 7.93 13.38
C GLY A 252 11.26 6.72 14.21
N ILE A 253 10.30 5.83 14.51
CA ILE A 253 10.53 4.53 15.14
C ILE A 253 10.20 3.36 14.19
N ASP A 254 10.00 3.66 12.89
CA ASP A 254 9.61 2.70 11.87
C ASP A 254 10.80 1.89 11.34
N TRP A 255 11.24 0.91 12.14
CA TRP A 255 12.25 -0.04 11.72
C TRP A 255 11.77 -0.92 10.56
N PHE A 256 10.46 -1.20 10.46
CA PHE A 256 9.92 -2.08 9.43
C PHE A 256 9.98 -1.41 8.05
N GLY A 257 9.47 -0.18 7.95
CA GLY A 257 9.63 0.67 6.78
C GLY A 257 11.09 0.96 6.49
N GLY A 258 11.91 1.22 7.53
CA GLY A 258 13.34 1.49 7.40
C GLY A 258 14.12 0.35 6.73
N LEU A 259 13.82 -0.91 7.06
CA LEU A 259 14.41 -2.08 6.41
C LEU A 259 14.02 -2.19 4.92
N ASN A 260 12.84 -1.69 4.57
CA ASN A 260 12.30 -1.71 3.20
C ASN A 260 12.59 -0.40 2.43
N SER A 261 13.45 0.47 2.97
CA SER A 261 13.67 1.83 2.46
C SER A 261 15.06 2.05 1.90
N ARG A 262 15.16 2.94 0.91
CA ARG A 262 16.41 3.54 0.45
C ARG A 262 16.76 4.76 1.31
N LEU A 263 17.19 4.51 2.55
CA LEU A 263 17.44 5.56 3.56
C LEU A 263 18.49 6.63 3.19
N GLY A 264 19.25 6.44 2.10
CA GLY A 264 20.19 7.45 1.58
C GLY A 264 19.53 8.51 0.70
N LEU A 265 18.24 8.38 0.39
CA LEU A 265 17.48 9.35 -0.40
C LEU A 265 16.80 10.38 0.52
N GLU A 266 16.40 11.51 -0.07
CA GLU A 266 15.65 12.55 0.64
C GLU A 266 14.30 12.02 1.13
N HIS A 267 14.03 12.22 2.42
CA HIS A 267 12.79 11.87 3.07
C HIS A 267 12.64 12.66 4.38
N THR A 268 11.40 12.79 4.84
CA THR A 268 11.03 13.40 6.11
C THR A 268 10.75 12.33 7.14
N THR A 269 11.41 12.42 8.29
CA THR A 269 11.12 11.55 9.42
C THR A 269 9.96 12.10 10.24
N VAL A 270 8.92 11.28 10.44
CA VAL A 270 7.74 11.63 11.25
C VAL A 270 8.01 11.28 12.71
N PRO A 271 8.17 12.26 13.63
CA PRO A 271 8.59 11.98 15.00
C PRO A 271 7.64 11.03 15.72
N SER A 272 8.21 10.07 16.46
CA SER A 272 7.47 9.09 17.26
C SER A 272 6.48 8.20 16.49
N ALA A 273 6.39 8.30 15.16
CA ALA A 273 5.50 7.45 14.38
C ALA A 273 6.17 6.12 14.03
N TRP A 274 5.38 5.05 14.05
CA TRP A 274 5.70 3.72 13.57
C TRP A 274 5.19 3.52 12.13
N HIS A 275 5.03 2.28 11.66
CA HIS A 275 4.73 1.97 10.26
C HIS A 275 3.26 2.16 9.84
N HIS A 276 2.32 2.23 10.79
CA HIS A 276 0.89 2.20 10.51
C HIS A 276 0.24 3.59 10.40
N LEU A 277 -0.93 3.60 9.79
CA LEU A 277 -1.78 4.74 9.53
C LEU A 277 -3.02 4.76 10.44
N ASN A 278 -3.27 3.69 11.21
CA ASN A 278 -4.46 3.57 12.04
C ASN A 278 -4.50 4.62 13.17
N THR A 279 -5.46 5.54 13.11
CA THR A 279 -5.59 6.65 14.07
C THR A 279 -6.11 6.23 15.44
N GLU A 280 -6.71 5.03 15.55
CA GLU A 280 -7.15 4.43 16.81
C GLU A 280 -5.98 3.86 17.63
N LEU A 281 -4.79 3.72 17.02
CA LEU A 281 -3.59 3.23 17.66
C LEU A 281 -2.60 4.38 17.92
N PRO A 282 -1.87 4.38 19.06
CA PRO A 282 -0.82 5.36 19.30
C PRO A 282 0.33 5.19 18.31
N TYR A 283 1.13 6.25 18.12
CA TYR A 283 2.30 6.23 17.23
C TYR A 283 1.98 5.99 15.74
N HIS A 284 0.78 6.35 15.28
CA HIS A 284 0.44 6.31 13.86
C HIS A 284 1.05 7.48 13.09
N ILE A 285 1.18 7.28 11.78
CA ILE A 285 1.41 8.36 10.81
C ILE A 285 0.04 8.98 10.46
N SER A 286 -0.19 10.24 10.83
CA SER A 286 -1.42 10.95 10.49
C SER A 286 -1.36 11.46 9.04
N ILE A 287 -2.05 10.76 8.13
CA ILE A 287 -2.11 11.13 6.70
C ILE A 287 -2.66 12.54 6.53
N GLU A 288 -3.78 12.84 7.18
CA GLU A 288 -4.44 14.14 7.01
C GLU A 288 -3.54 15.30 7.43
N SER A 289 -2.82 15.16 8.55
CA SER A 289 -1.92 16.20 9.04
C SER A 289 -0.72 16.37 8.09
N LEU A 290 -0.06 15.26 7.72
CA LEU A 290 1.09 15.31 6.83
C LEU A 290 0.77 15.93 5.46
N LEU A 291 -0.35 15.52 4.86
CA LEU A 291 -0.75 16.03 3.56
C LEU A 291 -1.06 17.53 3.62
N LYS A 292 -1.84 17.97 4.62
CA LYS A 292 -2.18 19.39 4.80
C LYS A 292 -0.96 20.28 5.08
N GLU A 293 0.06 19.75 5.75
CA GLU A 293 1.25 20.51 6.14
C GLU A 293 2.32 20.57 5.04
N ASN A 294 2.37 19.58 4.14
CA ASN A 294 3.52 19.40 3.24
C ASN A 294 3.16 19.39 1.75
N VAL A 295 1.90 19.17 1.40
CA VAL A 295 1.48 18.97 0.01
C VAL A 295 0.25 19.83 -0.29
N GLU A 296 0.49 20.90 -1.05
CA GLU A 296 -0.58 21.78 -1.53
C GLU A 296 -1.07 21.28 -2.89
N LEU A 297 -2.35 20.91 -2.99
CA LEU A 297 -2.97 20.60 -4.28
C LEU A 297 -3.44 21.89 -4.93
N SER A 298 -3.03 22.11 -6.18
CA SER A 298 -3.45 23.22 -7.05
C SER A 298 -4.84 23.04 -7.62
#